data_AF-A0A937LMR1-F1
#
_entry.id   AF-A0A937LMR1-F1
#
_cell.length_a   1.000
_cell.length_b   1.000
_cell.length_c   1.000
_cell.angle_alpha   90.00
_cell.angle_beta   90.00
_cell.angle_gamma   90.00
#
_symmetry.space_group_name_H-M   'P 1'
#
loop_
_entity.id
_entity.type
_entity.pdbx_description
1 polymer ?
#
loop_
_entity_poly.entity_id
_entity_poly.type
_entity_poly.pdbx_seq_one_letter_code
_entity_poly.pdbx_strand_id
1 'polypeptide(L)'
;MQSLGIVEGYYGGLYNFAERRSLISSLSEAQLNSYFYAPKEDPFLRGNFHLYQSETWRSEFKDFVQLASEKSVEITVGLTPCSKQHIDLIEEKIDYFCELGCKKIALLFDDLEQFKADEQLQALNKAKLAFPEVAFLFCPTVYAQELIGKDSQHTTYFQEFLENCPEGIDILWTGKKVISTNLNFESESAIAGFPSERIAIWDNYFTIDSCPKRFNLTNFNHLDKSYLKNKANYFVNLTGMERTDKLIIDIFGNLLSSSGTKFKNILQRHGVPDALIEMIDLFDPEIKIKLLESDKEKLHKIIFSWFHPLKNEWYPYLHNLKNWG
;
A
#
# COMPACT_ATOMS: atom_id res chain seq x y z
N MET A 1 -7.90 0.31 18.50
CA MET A 1 -7.88 1.51 17.65
C MET A 1 -7.58 1.05 16.24
N GLN A 2 -8.24 1.59 15.20
CA GLN A 2 -7.96 1.18 13.82
C GLN A 2 -6.58 1.69 13.39
N SER A 3 -5.84 0.91 12.60
CA SER A 3 -4.62 1.31 11.89
C SER A 3 -5.02 1.73 10.48
N LEU A 4 -5.09 3.04 10.23
CA LEU A 4 -5.48 3.61 8.95
C LEU A 4 -4.31 4.44 8.42
N GLY A 5 -3.83 4.11 7.22
CA GLY A 5 -2.74 4.87 6.63
C GLY A 5 -2.27 4.31 5.30
N ILE A 6 -0.96 4.27 5.12
CA ILE A 6 -0.33 3.95 3.83
C ILE A 6 0.59 2.74 3.93
N VAL A 7 0.84 2.12 2.78
CA VAL A 7 1.93 1.15 2.59
C VAL A 7 2.85 1.61 1.46
N GLU A 8 4.15 1.67 1.75
CA GLU A 8 5.22 1.79 0.74
C GLU A 8 5.46 0.38 0.21
N GLY A 9 4.60 -0.12 -0.68
CA GLY A 9 4.60 -1.54 -1.07
C GLY A 9 4.53 -1.81 -2.58
N TYR A 10 4.69 -0.76 -3.38
CA TYR A 10 4.78 -0.77 -4.84
C TYR A 10 6.18 -1.17 -5.32
N TYR A 11 6.30 -1.57 -6.59
CA TYR A 11 7.58 -1.72 -7.29
C TYR A 11 8.03 -0.39 -7.90
N GLY A 12 9.33 -0.06 -7.82
CA GLY A 12 9.89 1.16 -8.40
C GLY A 12 10.81 1.94 -7.46
N GLY A 13 10.97 3.25 -7.73
CA GLY A 13 11.90 4.09 -7.00
C GLY A 13 11.61 4.14 -5.49
N LEU A 14 12.66 3.99 -4.67
CA LEU A 14 12.54 4.08 -3.21
C LEU A 14 12.46 5.53 -2.75
N TYR A 15 11.64 5.80 -1.75
CA TYR A 15 11.75 7.07 -1.04
C TYR A 15 13.08 7.17 -0.30
N ASN A 16 13.66 8.36 -0.28
CA ASN A 16 14.68 8.69 0.70
C ASN A 16 14.04 9.04 2.05
N PHE A 17 14.83 9.10 3.13
CA PHE A 17 14.28 9.37 4.46
C PHE A 17 13.69 10.77 4.63
N ALA A 18 14.12 11.77 3.85
CA ALA A 18 13.50 13.10 3.90
C ALA A 18 12.06 13.04 3.36
N GLU A 19 11.84 12.32 2.27
CA GLU A 19 10.50 12.06 1.70
C GLU A 19 9.64 11.26 2.69
N ARG A 20 10.18 10.18 3.28
CA ARG A 20 9.45 9.39 4.31
C ARG A 20 9.03 10.24 5.51
N ARG A 21 9.92 11.08 6.05
CA ARG A 21 9.58 12.02 7.14
C ARG A 21 8.52 13.04 6.73
N SER A 22 8.53 13.47 5.46
CA SER A 22 7.50 14.37 4.95
C SER A 22 6.14 13.66 4.86
N LEU A 23 6.10 12.40 4.43
CA LEU A 23 4.87 11.59 4.42
C LEU A 23 4.32 11.35 5.83
N ILE A 24 5.18 11.11 6.84
CA ILE A 24 4.75 11.03 8.24
C ILE A 24 4.04 12.30 8.71
N SER A 25 4.58 13.46 8.33
CA SER A 25 3.95 14.75 8.66
C SER A 25 2.58 14.88 8.00
N SER A 26 2.45 14.51 6.73
CA SER A 26 1.17 14.51 6.01
C SER A 26 0.16 13.51 6.58
N LEU A 27 0.58 12.32 7.02
CA LEU A 27 -0.30 11.36 7.71
C LEU A 27 -0.88 11.97 8.98
N SER A 28 -0.03 12.56 9.81
CA SER A 28 -0.43 13.20 11.07
C SER A 28 -1.42 14.34 10.85
N GLU A 29 -1.16 15.22 9.85
CA GLU A 29 -2.07 16.30 9.46
C GLU A 29 -3.42 15.77 8.95
N ALA A 30 -3.41 14.66 8.24
CA ALA A 30 -4.58 13.96 7.74
C ALA A 30 -5.29 13.10 8.81
N GLN A 31 -4.79 13.07 10.05
CA GLN A 31 -5.29 12.22 11.15
C GLN A 31 -5.24 10.72 10.85
N LEU A 32 -4.30 10.31 10.00
CA LEU A 32 -3.93 8.93 9.74
C LEU A 32 -2.77 8.54 10.67
N ASN A 33 -2.70 7.26 11.02
CA ASN A 33 -1.89 6.80 12.15
C ASN A 33 -1.01 5.60 11.83
N SER A 34 -0.88 5.21 10.56
CA SER A 34 -0.09 4.05 10.17
C SER A 34 0.79 4.31 8.96
N TYR A 35 2.05 3.90 9.05
CA TYR A 35 2.98 3.84 7.93
C TYR A 35 3.55 2.41 7.85
N PHE A 36 3.30 1.74 6.74
CA PHE A 36 3.75 0.37 6.52
C PHE A 36 4.95 0.39 5.55
N TYR A 37 6.15 0.21 6.11
CA TYR A 37 7.41 0.13 5.40
C TYR A 37 7.59 -1.27 4.80
N ALA A 38 7.29 -1.43 3.51
CA ALA A 38 7.45 -2.69 2.80
C ALA A 38 7.96 -2.52 1.34
N PRO A 39 8.91 -1.61 1.06
CA PRO A 39 9.30 -1.32 -0.33
C PRO A 39 9.85 -2.55 -1.03
N LYS A 40 9.32 -2.85 -2.22
CA LYS A 40 9.70 -4.06 -2.98
C LYS A 40 11.16 -4.04 -3.42
N GLU A 41 11.72 -2.86 -3.67
CA GLU A 41 13.10 -2.67 -4.11
C GLU A 41 14.11 -2.54 -2.94
N ASP A 42 13.70 -2.68 -1.67
CA ASP A 42 14.65 -2.83 -0.57
C ASP A 42 15.11 -4.31 -0.47
N PRO A 43 16.34 -4.64 -0.90
CA PRO A 43 16.78 -6.02 -0.95
C PRO A 43 16.95 -6.62 0.45
N PHE A 44 17.17 -5.81 1.49
CA PHE A 44 17.40 -6.28 2.86
C PHE A 44 16.14 -6.82 3.54
N LEU A 45 14.96 -6.51 2.98
CA LEU A 45 13.67 -7.06 3.41
C LEU A 45 13.29 -8.34 2.64
N ARG A 46 13.94 -8.60 1.51
CA ARG A 46 13.60 -9.68 0.56
C ARG A 46 14.81 -10.54 0.20
N GLY A 47 15.43 -10.30 -0.96
CA GLY A 47 16.45 -11.18 -1.55
C GLY A 47 17.78 -11.26 -0.79
N ASN A 48 18.21 -10.16 -0.16
CA ASN A 48 19.43 -10.08 0.65
C ASN A 48 19.12 -10.14 2.15
N PHE A 49 18.19 -11.01 2.53
CA PHE A 49 17.66 -11.11 3.90
C PHE A 49 18.75 -11.34 4.98
N HIS A 50 19.85 -11.99 4.62
CA HIS A 50 20.97 -12.25 5.52
C HIS A 50 21.88 -11.04 5.77
N LEU A 51 21.71 -9.95 5.01
CA LEU A 51 22.49 -8.72 5.16
C LEU A 51 21.71 -7.69 6.00
N TYR A 52 22.43 -6.73 6.55
CA TYR A 52 21.88 -5.60 7.30
C TYR A 52 22.25 -4.28 6.62
N GLN A 53 21.40 -3.27 6.81
CA GLN A 53 21.66 -1.93 6.30
C GLN A 53 22.86 -1.28 7.02
N SER A 54 23.44 -0.25 6.39
CA SER A 54 24.57 0.49 6.95
C SER A 54 24.20 1.23 8.24
N GLU A 55 25.20 1.58 9.05
CA GLU A 55 24.97 2.31 10.30
C GLU A 55 24.29 3.68 10.06
N THR A 56 24.63 4.37 8.96
CA THR A 56 23.95 5.61 8.55
C THR A 56 22.47 5.37 8.28
N TRP A 57 22.12 4.29 7.59
CA TRP A 57 20.73 3.94 7.35
C TRP A 57 20.02 3.60 8.66
N ARG A 58 20.66 2.85 9.57
CA ARG A 58 20.10 2.51 10.89
C ARG A 58 19.77 3.76 11.70
N SER A 59 20.68 4.74 11.72
CA SER A 59 20.46 6.02 12.38
C SER A 59 19.26 6.76 11.78
N GLU A 60 19.20 6.91 10.46
CA GLU A 60 18.09 7.60 9.78
C GLU A 60 16.75 6.87 9.99
N PHE A 61 16.75 5.54 10.00
CA PHE A 61 15.55 4.74 10.26
C PHE A 61 15.06 4.90 11.70
N LYS A 62 15.98 4.94 12.67
CA LYS A 62 15.64 5.21 14.07
C LYS A 62 15.03 6.60 14.25
N ASP A 63 15.61 7.62 13.62
CA ASP A 63 15.07 8.98 13.62
C ASP A 63 13.68 9.04 12.94
N PHE A 64 13.49 8.26 11.88
CA PHE A 64 12.21 8.10 11.21
C PHE A 64 11.14 7.47 12.11
N VAL A 65 11.47 6.37 12.80
CA VAL A 65 10.56 5.72 13.77
C VAL A 65 10.24 6.66 14.94
N GLN A 66 11.23 7.40 15.44
CA GLN A 66 11.02 8.39 16.50
C GLN A 66 10.04 9.49 16.05
N LEU A 67 10.27 10.10 14.89
CA LEU A 67 9.36 11.11 14.35
C LEU A 67 7.94 10.58 14.18
N ALA A 68 7.80 9.33 13.68
CA ALA A 68 6.50 8.70 13.53
C ALA A 68 5.78 8.59 14.89
N SER A 69 6.47 8.14 15.93
CA SER A 69 5.92 8.09 17.29
C SER A 69 5.51 9.47 17.80
N GLU A 70 6.32 10.52 17.60
CA GLU A 70 6.00 11.90 17.99
C GLU A 70 4.75 12.45 17.26
N LYS A 71 4.49 11.92 16.06
CA LYS A 71 3.37 12.28 15.20
C LYS A 71 2.16 11.35 15.35
N SER A 72 2.18 10.44 16.33
CA SER A 72 1.14 9.42 16.55
C SER A 72 0.91 8.52 15.34
N VAL A 73 1.98 8.21 14.60
CA VAL A 73 2.01 7.28 13.48
C VAL A 73 2.79 6.02 13.88
N GLU A 74 2.16 4.86 13.79
CA GLU A 74 2.79 3.56 14.03
C GLU A 74 3.50 3.07 12.78
N ILE A 75 4.76 2.63 12.93
CA ILE A 75 5.52 1.98 11.86
C ILE A 75 5.30 0.48 11.90
N THR A 76 4.85 -0.09 10.78
CA THR A 76 4.89 -1.54 10.51
C THR A 76 6.02 -1.84 9.54
N VAL A 77 6.83 -2.87 9.80
CA VAL A 77 7.88 -3.32 8.87
C VAL A 77 7.49 -4.62 8.20
N GLY A 78 7.52 -4.65 6.87
CA GLY A 78 7.29 -5.85 6.05
C GLY A 78 8.56 -6.64 5.80
N LEU A 79 8.54 -7.94 6.10
CA LEU A 79 9.63 -8.88 5.88
C LEU A 79 9.18 -9.99 4.95
N THR A 80 9.98 -10.34 3.94
CA THR A 80 9.68 -11.41 2.99
C THR A 80 10.69 -12.55 3.13
N PRO A 81 10.45 -13.51 4.05
CA PRO A 81 11.30 -14.68 4.19
C PRO A 81 11.02 -15.70 3.08
N CYS A 82 11.53 -15.45 1.87
CA CYS A 82 11.27 -16.23 0.65
C CYS A 82 12.04 -17.57 0.53
N SER A 83 12.78 -17.98 1.56
CA SER A 83 13.53 -19.24 1.55
C SER A 83 13.66 -19.81 2.95
N LYS A 84 13.97 -21.11 3.07
CA LYS A 84 14.25 -21.75 4.35
C LYS A 84 15.35 -21.03 5.13
N GLN A 85 16.41 -20.57 4.46
CA GLN A 85 17.46 -19.78 5.10
C GLN A 85 16.93 -18.47 5.68
N HIS A 86 15.99 -17.80 5.00
CA HIS A 86 15.40 -16.57 5.52
C HIS A 86 14.48 -16.84 6.73
N ILE A 87 13.74 -17.96 6.71
CA ILE A 87 12.93 -18.42 7.85
C ILE A 87 13.85 -18.73 9.06
N ASP A 88 15.03 -19.29 8.81
CA ASP A 88 16.00 -19.55 9.88
C ASP A 88 16.50 -18.24 10.52
N LEU A 89 16.61 -17.15 9.74
CA LEU A 89 17.07 -15.83 10.17
C LEU A 89 15.96 -14.86 10.60
N ILE A 90 14.68 -15.28 10.59
CA ILE A 90 13.55 -14.36 10.81
C ILE A 90 13.59 -13.70 12.19
N GLU A 91 14.02 -14.42 13.22
CA GLU A 91 14.08 -13.91 14.59
C GLU A 91 15.12 -12.81 14.72
N GLU A 92 16.33 -13.02 14.20
CA GLU A 92 17.39 -12.01 14.17
C GLU A 92 16.95 -10.76 13.41
N LYS A 93 16.22 -10.94 12.29
CA LYS A 93 15.72 -9.81 11.51
C LYS A 93 14.64 -9.03 12.24
N ILE A 94 13.72 -9.70 12.94
CA ILE A 94 12.69 -9.04 13.74
C ILE A 94 13.32 -8.29 14.91
N ASP A 95 14.25 -8.92 15.62
CA ASP A 95 14.96 -8.30 16.76
C ASP A 95 15.66 -7.01 16.31
N TYR A 96 16.36 -7.06 15.17
CA TYR A 96 16.99 -5.89 14.55
C TYR A 96 16.03 -4.69 14.37
N PHE A 97 14.81 -4.92 13.87
CA PHE A 97 13.83 -3.83 13.71
C PHE A 97 13.18 -3.42 15.05
N CYS A 98 13.05 -4.35 16.00
CA CYS A 98 12.58 -4.04 17.35
C CYS A 98 13.58 -3.14 18.09
N GLU A 99 14.89 -3.38 17.96
CA GLU A 99 15.95 -2.50 18.48
C GLU A 99 15.90 -1.07 17.91
N LEU A 100 15.40 -0.94 16.67
CA LEU A 100 15.17 0.35 16.02
C LEU A 100 13.84 1.02 16.44
N GLY A 101 13.04 0.35 17.29
CA GLY A 101 11.82 0.88 17.91
C GLY A 101 10.52 0.41 17.27
N CYS A 102 10.55 -0.50 16.28
CA CYS A 102 9.35 -1.06 15.68
C CYS A 102 8.66 -2.06 16.61
N LYS A 103 7.32 -2.04 16.63
CA LYS A 103 6.51 -2.94 17.47
C LYS A 103 5.50 -3.76 16.68
N LYS A 104 5.44 -3.53 15.37
CA LYS A 104 4.53 -4.20 14.44
C LYS A 104 5.31 -4.68 13.23
N ILE A 105 5.14 -5.95 12.91
CA ILE A 105 5.83 -6.64 11.83
C ILE A 105 4.77 -7.25 10.91
N ALA A 106 5.05 -7.28 9.62
CA ALA A 106 4.29 -8.06 8.66
C ALA A 106 5.18 -9.11 8.01
N LEU A 107 4.71 -10.35 7.92
CA LEU A 107 5.34 -11.38 7.11
C LEU A 107 4.65 -11.42 5.75
N LEU A 108 5.42 -11.17 4.70
CA LEU A 108 4.93 -10.91 3.36
C LEU A 108 5.36 -12.01 2.39
N PHE A 109 4.40 -12.74 1.84
CA PHE A 109 4.64 -13.83 0.90
C PHE A 109 4.01 -13.58 -0.49
N ASP A 110 3.67 -12.32 -0.79
CA ASP A 110 3.24 -11.88 -2.10
C ASP A 110 4.38 -11.99 -3.14
N ASP A 111 3.99 -12.35 -4.36
CA ASP A 111 4.83 -12.39 -5.55
C ASP A 111 6.06 -13.30 -5.45
N LEU A 112 5.91 -14.45 -4.79
CA LEU A 112 6.94 -15.49 -4.74
C LEU A 112 6.80 -16.50 -5.89
N GLU A 113 7.93 -16.87 -6.51
CA GLU A 113 7.97 -17.93 -7.53
C GLU A 113 7.84 -19.33 -6.92
N GLN A 114 8.45 -19.54 -5.75
CA GLN A 114 8.41 -20.79 -4.99
C GLN A 114 7.79 -20.53 -3.64
N PHE A 115 6.74 -21.29 -3.31
CA PHE A 115 5.96 -21.10 -2.10
C PHE A 115 5.29 -22.39 -1.67
N LYS A 116 5.13 -22.54 -0.35
CA LYS A 116 4.34 -23.59 0.31
C LYS A 116 3.70 -23.05 1.57
N ALA A 117 2.48 -23.46 1.87
CA ALA A 117 1.74 -22.92 3.02
C ALA A 117 2.42 -23.29 4.35
N ASP A 118 2.92 -24.52 4.48
CA ASP A 118 3.58 -25.03 5.68
C ASP A 118 4.83 -24.20 6.06
N GLU A 119 5.70 -23.88 5.11
CA GLU A 119 6.91 -23.09 5.33
C GLU A 119 6.57 -21.65 5.80
N GLN A 120 5.52 -21.05 5.23
CA GLN A 120 5.11 -19.70 5.61
C GLN A 120 4.47 -19.64 7.00
N LEU A 121 3.64 -20.63 7.32
CA LEU A 121 3.04 -20.76 8.65
C LEU A 121 4.09 -21.13 9.70
N GLN A 122 5.13 -21.91 9.34
CA GLN A 122 6.28 -22.14 10.20
C GLN A 122 7.01 -20.84 10.53
N ALA A 123 7.24 -19.98 9.54
CA ALA A 123 7.87 -18.67 9.75
C ALA A 123 7.05 -17.80 10.71
N LEU A 124 5.73 -17.77 10.52
CA LEU A 124 4.82 -17.04 11.40
C LEU A 124 4.81 -17.57 12.84
N ASN A 125 4.73 -18.89 13.00
CA ASN A 125 4.72 -19.51 14.33
C ASN A 125 6.04 -19.25 15.07
N LYS A 126 7.18 -19.35 14.37
CA LYS A 126 8.50 -19.03 14.92
C LYS A 126 8.57 -17.57 15.39
N ALA A 127 8.15 -16.63 14.53
CA ALA A 127 8.12 -15.21 14.86
C ALA A 127 7.21 -14.88 16.05
N LYS A 128 5.96 -15.39 16.08
CA LYS A 128 5.02 -15.14 17.18
C LYS A 128 5.48 -15.74 18.51
N LEU A 129 6.16 -16.90 18.48
CA LEU A 129 6.68 -17.54 19.68
C LEU A 129 7.84 -16.75 20.29
N ALA A 130 8.76 -16.26 19.46
CA ALA A 130 9.91 -15.50 19.90
C ALA A 130 9.56 -14.07 20.35
N PHE A 131 8.53 -13.45 19.75
CA PHE A 131 8.17 -12.05 19.99
C PHE A 131 6.68 -11.90 20.37
N PRO A 132 6.24 -12.37 21.55
CA PRO A 132 4.82 -12.35 21.94
C PRO A 132 4.23 -10.93 22.10
N GLU A 133 5.07 -9.92 22.32
CA GLU A 133 4.67 -8.51 22.46
C GLU A 133 4.58 -7.77 21.12
N VAL A 134 5.03 -8.39 20.02
CA VAL A 134 5.00 -7.78 18.68
C VAL A 134 3.68 -8.11 17.99
N ALA A 135 3.05 -7.09 17.41
CA ALA A 135 1.85 -7.29 16.59
C ALA A 135 2.25 -7.79 15.19
N PHE A 136 1.54 -8.81 14.69
CA PHE A 136 1.83 -9.44 13.39
C PHE A 136 0.70 -9.30 12.39
N LEU A 137 1.05 -8.85 11.18
CA LEU A 137 0.24 -9.00 9.97
C LEU A 137 0.82 -10.13 9.11
N PHE A 138 -0.02 -10.80 8.32
CA PHE A 138 0.42 -11.86 7.43
C PHE A 138 -0.17 -11.69 6.02
N CYS A 139 0.67 -11.56 5.00
CA CYS A 139 0.24 -11.57 3.61
C CYS A 139 0.50 -12.97 3.01
N PRO A 140 -0.53 -13.78 2.74
CA PRO A 140 -0.37 -15.07 2.07
C PRO A 140 0.07 -14.87 0.60
N THR A 141 0.58 -15.92 -0.05
CA THR A 141 0.85 -15.91 -1.50
C THR A 141 -0.41 -15.62 -2.31
N VAL A 142 -1.53 -16.19 -1.90
CA VAL A 142 -2.85 -15.93 -2.48
C VAL A 142 -3.51 -14.85 -1.64
N TYR A 143 -3.28 -13.59 -2.01
CA TYR A 143 -3.73 -12.38 -1.30
C TYR A 143 -4.91 -11.66 -1.98
N ALA A 144 -5.45 -12.24 -3.05
CA ALA A 144 -6.60 -11.75 -3.80
C ALA A 144 -7.44 -12.92 -4.33
N GLN A 145 -8.75 -12.72 -4.49
CA GLN A 145 -9.63 -13.80 -4.97
C GLN A 145 -9.24 -14.31 -6.37
N GLU A 146 -8.80 -13.42 -7.26
CA GLU A 146 -8.38 -13.80 -8.61
C GLU A 146 -7.14 -14.70 -8.66
N LEU A 147 -6.38 -14.80 -7.55
CA LEU A 147 -5.17 -15.63 -7.48
C LEU A 147 -5.47 -17.09 -7.10
N ILE A 148 -6.61 -17.38 -6.47
CA ILE A 148 -6.96 -18.74 -5.96
C ILE A 148 -6.91 -19.80 -7.08
N GLY A 149 -7.34 -19.42 -8.29
CA GLY A 149 -7.41 -20.31 -9.45
C GLY A 149 -6.39 -19.98 -10.54
N LYS A 150 -5.33 -19.22 -10.23
CA LYS A 150 -4.31 -18.83 -11.22
C LYS A 150 -3.64 -20.05 -11.85
N ASP A 151 -3.33 -21.04 -11.04
CA ASP A 151 -2.87 -22.38 -11.44
C ASP A 151 -3.13 -23.40 -10.30
N SER A 152 -2.82 -24.67 -10.54
CA SER A 152 -3.02 -25.74 -9.55
C SER A 152 -2.22 -25.52 -8.26
N GLN A 153 -1.04 -24.91 -8.33
CA GLN A 153 -0.20 -24.67 -7.17
C GLN A 153 -0.82 -23.61 -6.25
N HIS A 154 -1.38 -22.54 -6.80
CA HIS A 154 -2.10 -21.53 -6.02
C HIS A 154 -3.37 -22.09 -5.38
N THR A 155 -4.11 -22.95 -6.08
CA THR A 155 -5.31 -23.61 -5.53
C THR A 155 -4.95 -24.51 -4.35
N THR A 156 -3.94 -25.38 -4.50
CA THR A 156 -3.48 -26.25 -3.40
C THR A 156 -2.95 -25.44 -2.23
N TYR A 157 -2.09 -24.45 -2.49
CA TYR A 157 -1.57 -23.56 -1.44
C TYR A 157 -2.70 -22.89 -0.66
N PHE A 158 -3.72 -22.36 -1.34
CA PHE A 158 -4.79 -21.62 -0.67
C PHE A 158 -5.65 -22.54 0.21
N GLN A 159 -5.95 -23.76 -0.26
CA GLN A 159 -6.64 -24.76 0.56
C GLN A 159 -5.84 -25.11 1.82
N GLU A 160 -4.55 -25.43 1.66
CA GLU A 160 -3.67 -25.72 2.80
C GLU A 160 -3.55 -24.55 3.77
N PHE A 161 -3.45 -23.31 3.25
CA PHE A 161 -3.42 -22.11 4.07
C PHE A 161 -4.70 -21.94 4.88
N LEU A 162 -5.89 -22.08 4.26
CA LEU A 162 -7.16 -21.97 4.98
C LEU A 162 -7.33 -23.04 6.06
N GLU A 163 -6.86 -24.26 5.80
CA GLU A 163 -6.96 -25.38 6.75
C GLU A 163 -6.02 -25.22 7.97
N ASN A 164 -4.86 -24.61 7.77
CA ASN A 164 -3.78 -24.60 8.77
C ASN A 164 -3.46 -23.22 9.36
N CYS A 165 -4.04 -22.14 8.84
CA CYS A 165 -3.79 -20.79 9.34
C CYS A 165 -4.23 -20.67 10.81
N PRO A 166 -3.36 -20.21 11.72
CA PRO A 166 -3.72 -20.05 13.13
C PRO A 166 -4.88 -19.06 13.34
N GLU A 167 -5.68 -19.32 14.36
CA GLU A 167 -6.70 -18.34 14.77
C GLU A 167 -6.05 -17.03 15.27
N GLY A 168 -6.79 -15.93 15.10
CA GLY A 168 -6.41 -14.64 15.66
C GLY A 168 -5.21 -13.96 14.99
N ILE A 169 -4.93 -14.28 13.73
CA ILE A 169 -3.98 -13.54 12.89
C ILE A 169 -4.73 -12.50 12.07
N ASP A 170 -4.10 -11.33 11.89
CA ASP A 170 -4.56 -10.32 10.95
C ASP A 170 -3.95 -10.61 9.56
N ILE A 171 -4.80 -10.93 8.59
CA ILE A 171 -4.37 -11.30 7.23
C ILE A 171 -4.49 -10.13 6.28
N LEU A 172 -3.51 -9.95 5.39
CA LEU A 172 -3.54 -8.93 4.34
C LEU A 172 -4.29 -9.46 3.11
N TRP A 173 -5.18 -8.62 2.57
CA TRP A 173 -6.03 -8.94 1.43
C TRP A 173 -6.27 -7.73 0.54
N THR A 174 -6.24 -7.91 -0.78
CA THR A 174 -6.45 -6.80 -1.75
C THR A 174 -7.87 -6.78 -2.33
N GLY A 175 -8.71 -7.75 -1.96
CA GLY A 175 -10.10 -7.89 -2.40
C GLY A 175 -10.29 -8.91 -3.52
N LYS A 176 -11.27 -8.67 -4.40
CA LYS A 176 -11.58 -9.60 -5.50
C LYS A 176 -10.44 -9.68 -6.52
N LYS A 177 -9.67 -8.60 -6.64
CA LYS A 177 -8.52 -8.48 -7.54
C LYS A 177 -7.29 -7.95 -6.80
N VAL A 178 -6.11 -8.13 -7.37
CA VAL A 178 -4.86 -7.48 -6.95
C VAL A 178 -5.06 -5.97 -6.93
N ILE A 179 -5.71 -5.43 -7.96
CA ILE A 179 -6.17 -4.03 -8.04
C ILE A 179 -7.70 -4.03 -8.11
N SER A 180 -8.34 -3.86 -6.95
CA SER A 180 -9.80 -3.86 -6.84
C SER A 180 -10.37 -2.45 -7.11
N THR A 181 -11.24 -2.32 -8.12
CA THR A 181 -12.02 -1.10 -8.39
C THR A 181 -13.33 -1.03 -7.61
N ASN A 182 -13.61 -2.04 -6.78
CA ASN A 182 -14.73 -2.08 -5.85
C ASN A 182 -14.34 -2.90 -4.59
N LEU A 183 -14.26 -2.22 -3.44
CA LEU A 183 -13.95 -2.77 -2.13
C LEU A 183 -15.17 -2.62 -1.22
N ASN A 184 -15.80 -3.75 -0.91
CA ASN A 184 -16.96 -3.86 -0.02
C ASN A 184 -16.95 -5.24 0.68
N PHE A 185 -17.98 -5.57 1.47
CA PHE A 185 -18.03 -6.84 2.19
C PHE A 185 -17.97 -8.09 1.30
N GLU A 186 -18.42 -8.02 0.04
CA GLU A 186 -18.27 -9.14 -0.90
C GLU A 186 -16.82 -9.37 -1.34
N SER A 187 -15.92 -8.41 -1.12
CA SER A 187 -14.50 -8.54 -1.44
C SER A 187 -13.79 -9.60 -0.60
N GLU A 188 -14.47 -10.11 0.44
CA GLU A 188 -13.97 -11.10 1.40
C GLU A 188 -14.60 -12.48 1.22
N SER A 189 -15.46 -12.67 0.20
CA SER A 189 -16.26 -13.89 0.06
C SER A 189 -15.42 -15.18 0.03
N ALA A 190 -14.20 -15.10 -0.49
CA ALA A 190 -13.28 -16.23 -0.57
C ALA A 190 -12.59 -16.57 0.76
N ILE A 191 -12.59 -15.64 1.72
CA ILE A 191 -11.97 -15.76 3.04
C ILE A 191 -13.01 -15.52 4.15
N ALA A 192 -14.28 -15.82 3.88
CA ALA A 192 -15.40 -15.56 4.80
C ALA A 192 -15.31 -16.29 6.15
N GLY A 193 -14.39 -17.26 6.30
CA GLY A 193 -14.06 -17.89 7.58
C GLY A 193 -13.23 -17.01 8.52
N PHE A 194 -12.59 -15.96 8.01
CA PHE A 194 -11.85 -15.00 8.83
C PHE A 194 -12.79 -13.90 9.35
N PRO A 195 -12.66 -13.48 10.62
CA PRO A 195 -13.36 -12.31 11.13
C PRO A 195 -13.02 -11.07 10.30
N SER A 196 -14.05 -10.37 9.83
CA SER A 196 -13.91 -9.26 8.88
C SER A 196 -13.04 -8.12 9.44
N GLU A 197 -13.05 -7.89 10.76
CA GLU A 197 -12.19 -6.91 11.42
C GLU A 197 -10.70 -7.28 11.38
N ARG A 198 -10.37 -8.57 11.24
CA ARG A 198 -8.99 -9.10 11.14
C ARG A 198 -8.49 -9.22 9.70
N ILE A 199 -9.33 -8.94 8.72
CA ILE A 199 -8.91 -8.81 7.34
C ILE A 199 -8.39 -7.38 7.14
N ALA A 200 -7.05 -7.27 7.09
CA ALA A 200 -6.34 -6.03 6.81
C ALA A 200 -6.34 -5.76 5.30
N ILE A 201 -6.81 -4.59 4.89
CA ILE A 201 -6.86 -4.27 3.45
C ILE A 201 -5.56 -3.64 3.00
N TRP A 202 -4.97 -4.25 1.96
CA TRP A 202 -3.91 -3.66 1.15
C TRP A 202 -4.54 -3.13 -0.14
N ASP A 203 -4.84 -1.84 -0.17
CA ASP A 203 -5.52 -1.22 -1.31
C ASP A 203 -4.53 -0.76 -2.39
N ASN A 204 -4.43 -1.53 -3.47
CA ASN A 204 -3.58 -1.21 -4.62
C ASN A 204 -4.24 -0.25 -5.62
N TYR A 205 -5.40 0.35 -5.32
CA TYR A 205 -6.13 1.16 -6.29
C TYR A 205 -5.27 2.26 -6.93
N PHE A 206 -4.43 2.94 -6.14
CA PHE A 206 -3.63 4.08 -6.60
C PHE A 206 -2.27 3.69 -7.19
N THR A 207 -1.83 2.43 -7.11
CA THR A 207 -0.47 2.06 -7.55
C THR A 207 -0.31 2.21 -9.06
N ILE A 208 0.94 2.40 -9.49
CA ILE A 208 1.28 2.68 -10.89
C ILE A 208 2.27 1.68 -11.50
N ASP A 209 2.75 0.74 -10.68
CA ASP A 209 3.78 -0.24 -11.03
C ASP A 209 3.30 -1.26 -12.07
N SER A 210 2.05 -1.71 -11.96
CA SER A 210 1.44 -2.67 -12.88
C SER A 210 0.87 -2.05 -14.18
N CYS A 211 0.67 -0.73 -14.22
CA CYS A 211 0.04 -0.04 -15.35
C CYS A 211 0.69 1.32 -15.65
N PRO A 212 1.98 1.40 -16.02
CA PRO A 212 2.71 2.67 -16.10
C PRO A 212 2.17 3.67 -17.13
N LYS A 213 1.21 3.28 -17.99
CA LYS A 213 0.60 4.17 -18.99
C LYS A 213 -0.50 5.06 -18.39
N ARG A 214 -1.10 4.69 -17.27
CA ARG A 214 -2.20 5.41 -16.60
C ARG A 214 -2.06 5.24 -15.09
N PHE A 215 -2.32 6.29 -14.31
CA PHE A 215 -2.53 6.12 -12.88
C PHE A 215 -4.00 6.37 -12.54
N ASN A 216 -4.43 5.75 -11.45
CA ASN A 216 -5.79 5.87 -10.95
C ASN A 216 -5.86 6.98 -9.89
N LEU A 217 -6.86 7.85 -9.98
CA LEU A 217 -7.11 8.87 -8.98
C LEU A 217 -8.59 9.22 -8.92
N THR A 218 -9.21 8.95 -7.78
CA THR A 218 -10.59 9.35 -7.47
C THR A 218 -10.70 9.77 -6.01
N ASN A 219 -11.89 10.21 -5.60
CA ASN A 219 -12.20 10.51 -4.20
C ASN A 219 -12.63 9.24 -3.43
N PHE A 220 -11.86 8.15 -3.57
CA PHE A 220 -12.20 6.82 -3.05
C PHE A 220 -13.55 6.29 -3.55
N ASN A 221 -13.84 6.48 -4.85
CA ASN A 221 -15.08 6.01 -5.45
C ASN A 221 -15.20 4.48 -5.43
N HIS A 222 -14.08 3.77 -5.34
CA HIS A 222 -14.00 2.31 -5.30
C HIS A 222 -14.28 1.71 -3.91
N LEU A 223 -14.39 2.51 -2.85
CA LEU A 223 -14.43 2.02 -1.47
C LEU A 223 -15.79 2.27 -0.79
N ASP A 224 -16.41 1.20 -0.31
CA ASP A 224 -17.55 1.30 0.60
C ASP A 224 -17.08 1.77 2.00
N LYS A 225 -17.60 2.91 2.46
CA LYS A 225 -17.25 3.48 3.77
C LYS A 225 -17.70 2.62 4.94
N SER A 226 -18.80 1.87 4.81
CA SER A 226 -19.28 0.96 5.86
C SER A 226 -18.35 -0.25 6.01
N TYR A 227 -17.81 -0.73 4.90
CA TYR A 227 -16.78 -1.75 4.87
C TYR A 227 -15.49 -1.27 5.53
N LEU A 228 -15.00 -0.07 5.16
CA LEU A 228 -13.82 0.55 5.79
C LEU A 228 -13.98 0.67 7.32
N LYS A 229 -15.14 1.13 7.80
CA LYS A 229 -15.43 1.28 9.24
C LYS A 229 -15.37 -0.04 10.01
N ASN A 230 -15.53 -1.18 9.34
CA ASN A 230 -15.45 -2.48 9.98
C ASN A 230 -14.02 -3.05 10.06
N LYS A 231 -13.05 -2.49 9.32
CA LYS A 231 -11.67 -2.97 9.31
C LYS A 231 -10.89 -2.53 10.54
N ALA A 232 -10.07 -3.40 11.14
CA ALA A 232 -9.05 -2.95 12.10
C ALA A 232 -7.84 -2.31 11.40
N ASN A 233 -7.52 -2.73 10.17
CA ASN A 233 -6.35 -2.28 9.42
C ASN A 233 -6.75 -1.96 7.96
N TYR A 234 -6.38 -0.78 7.45
CA TYR A 234 -6.57 -0.39 6.05
C TYR A 234 -5.38 0.46 5.58
N PHE A 235 -4.69 0.00 4.54
CA PHE A 235 -3.48 0.61 4.03
C PHE A 235 -3.63 0.89 2.54
N VAL A 236 -3.44 2.16 2.16
CA VAL A 236 -3.38 2.58 0.76
C VAL A 236 -1.96 2.36 0.24
N ASN A 237 -1.80 1.52 -0.78
CA ASN A 237 -0.52 1.35 -1.44
C ASN A 237 -0.25 2.53 -2.37
N LEU A 238 0.91 3.16 -2.18
CA LEU A 238 1.25 4.45 -2.80
C LEU A 238 1.83 4.30 -4.22
N THR A 239 2.08 5.45 -4.84
CA THR A 239 2.59 5.54 -6.22
C THR A 239 4.12 5.54 -6.31
N GLY A 240 4.80 5.96 -5.24
CA GLY A 240 6.24 6.28 -5.29
C GLY A 240 6.57 7.70 -5.76
N MET A 241 5.55 8.53 -5.96
CA MET A 241 5.67 9.92 -6.34
C MET A 241 5.26 10.81 -5.15
N GLU A 242 6.24 11.32 -4.40
CA GLU A 242 6.04 11.99 -3.10
C GLU A 242 4.88 13.00 -3.08
N ARG A 243 4.74 13.85 -4.11
CA ARG A 243 3.71 14.91 -4.12
C ARG A 243 2.33 14.35 -4.42
N THR A 244 2.26 13.37 -5.33
CA THR A 244 1.03 12.62 -5.61
C THR A 244 0.59 11.83 -4.37
N ASP A 245 1.53 11.24 -3.64
CA ASP A 245 1.22 10.47 -2.45
C ASP A 245 0.73 11.35 -1.29
N LYS A 246 1.27 12.56 -1.14
CA LYS A 246 0.72 13.56 -0.20
C LYS A 246 -0.71 13.97 -0.56
N LEU A 247 -1.02 14.09 -1.84
CA LEU A 247 -2.39 14.33 -2.32
C LEU A 247 -3.30 13.15 -1.96
N ILE A 248 -2.87 11.90 -2.19
CA ILE A 248 -3.64 10.70 -1.84
C ILE A 248 -3.90 10.63 -0.32
N ILE A 249 -2.90 10.97 0.50
CA ILE A 249 -3.01 11.06 1.96
C ILE A 249 -4.08 12.10 2.38
N ASP A 250 -4.08 13.30 1.79
CA ASP A 250 -5.09 14.34 2.09
C ASP A 250 -6.50 13.91 1.67
N ILE A 251 -6.63 13.26 0.50
CA ILE A 251 -7.91 12.68 0.05
C ILE A 251 -8.39 11.61 1.06
N PHE A 252 -7.50 10.73 1.52
CA PHE A 252 -7.85 9.67 2.46
C PHE A 252 -8.22 10.23 3.85
N GLY A 253 -7.45 11.18 4.37
CA GLY A 253 -7.81 11.90 5.60
C GLY A 253 -9.16 12.59 5.49
N ASN A 254 -9.43 13.25 4.36
CA ASN A 254 -10.71 13.92 4.11
C ASN A 254 -11.89 12.92 4.08
N LEU A 255 -11.71 11.72 3.52
CA LEU A 255 -12.71 10.66 3.50
C LEU A 255 -13.18 10.28 4.91
N LEU A 256 -12.25 10.26 5.87
CA LEU A 256 -12.48 9.93 7.28
C LEU A 256 -12.97 11.13 8.09
N SER A 257 -12.60 12.34 7.67
CA SER A 257 -12.94 13.58 8.37
C SER A 257 -14.43 13.93 8.28
N SER A 258 -14.91 14.70 9.25
CA SER A 258 -16.22 15.36 9.18
C SER A 258 -16.17 16.71 8.43
N SER A 259 -15.02 17.08 7.84
CA SER A 259 -14.80 18.42 7.28
C SER A 259 -15.67 18.73 6.06
N GLY A 260 -16.05 17.70 5.30
CA GLY A 260 -16.82 17.85 4.07
C GLY A 260 -16.09 18.62 2.97
N THR A 261 -14.75 18.67 3.00
CA THR A 261 -13.97 19.36 1.98
C THR A 261 -14.24 18.72 0.62
N LYS A 262 -14.63 19.54 -0.36
CA LYS A 262 -14.89 19.07 -1.73
C LYS A 262 -13.60 18.57 -2.37
N PHE A 263 -13.67 17.46 -3.10
CA PHE A 263 -12.52 16.87 -3.80
C PHE A 263 -11.75 17.89 -4.67
N LYS A 264 -12.46 18.75 -5.40
CA LYS A 264 -11.89 19.87 -6.16
C LYS A 264 -10.97 20.77 -5.32
N ASN A 265 -11.36 21.09 -4.08
CA ASN A 265 -10.59 22.01 -3.23
C ASN A 265 -9.29 21.36 -2.76
N ILE A 266 -9.28 20.04 -2.55
CA ILE A 266 -8.08 19.28 -2.21
C ILE A 266 -7.12 19.29 -3.40
N LEU A 267 -7.62 18.95 -4.60
CA LEU A 267 -6.83 18.99 -5.84
C LEU A 267 -6.18 20.36 -6.07
N GLN A 268 -6.94 21.45 -5.90
CA GLN A 268 -6.43 22.81 -6.03
C GLN A 268 -5.33 23.13 -5.01
N ARG A 269 -5.47 22.71 -3.75
CA ARG A 269 -4.46 22.94 -2.70
C ARG A 269 -3.14 22.25 -3.02
N HIS A 270 -3.18 21.08 -3.65
CA HIS A 270 -2.01 20.34 -4.13
C HIS A 270 -1.50 20.83 -5.50
N GLY A 271 -2.09 21.89 -6.04
CA GLY A 271 -1.62 22.57 -7.24
C GLY A 271 -2.15 22.01 -8.55
N VAL A 272 -3.20 21.19 -8.54
CA VAL A 272 -3.89 20.73 -9.76
C VAL A 272 -4.71 21.90 -10.34
N PRO A 273 -4.53 22.26 -11.63
CA PRO A 273 -5.20 23.43 -12.21
C PRO A 273 -6.67 23.13 -12.52
N ASP A 274 -7.54 24.16 -12.42
CA ASP A 274 -8.99 24.03 -12.69
C ASP A 274 -9.30 23.35 -14.03
N ALA A 275 -8.55 23.70 -15.08
CA ALA A 275 -8.73 23.12 -16.40
C ALA A 275 -8.50 21.59 -16.43
N LEU A 276 -7.60 21.05 -15.59
CA LEU A 276 -7.39 19.61 -15.44
C LEU A 276 -8.43 18.98 -14.51
N ILE A 277 -8.89 19.71 -13.49
CA ILE A 277 -9.94 19.24 -12.58
C ILE A 277 -11.25 18.98 -13.34
N GLU A 278 -11.56 19.78 -14.36
CA GLU A 278 -12.71 19.55 -15.26
C GLU A 278 -12.62 18.22 -16.04
N MET A 279 -11.45 17.59 -16.08
CA MET A 279 -11.18 16.33 -16.77
C MET A 279 -10.73 15.23 -15.80
N ILE A 280 -10.93 15.41 -14.48
CA ILE A 280 -10.39 14.50 -13.46
C ILE A 280 -10.94 13.08 -13.55
N ASP A 281 -12.15 12.91 -14.07
CA ASP A 281 -12.79 11.59 -14.26
C ASP A 281 -12.00 10.70 -15.24
N LEU A 282 -11.13 11.29 -16.08
CA LEU A 282 -10.22 10.52 -16.94
C LEU A 282 -9.18 9.71 -16.15
N PHE A 283 -9.01 9.97 -14.86
CA PHE A 283 -8.16 9.18 -13.96
C PHE A 283 -8.93 8.06 -13.24
N ASP A 284 -10.25 7.92 -13.44
CA ASP A 284 -11.02 6.82 -12.87
C ASP A 284 -10.93 5.58 -13.79
N PRO A 285 -10.36 4.45 -13.35
CA PRO A 285 -10.20 3.23 -14.17
C PRO A 285 -11.51 2.72 -14.80
N GLU A 286 -12.66 2.97 -14.18
CA GLU A 286 -13.98 2.58 -14.70
C GLU A 286 -14.46 3.46 -15.88
N ILE A 287 -13.86 4.64 -16.06
CA ILE A 287 -14.16 5.54 -17.17
C ILE A 287 -13.40 5.11 -18.42
N LYS A 288 -14.15 4.75 -19.46
CA LYS A 288 -13.61 4.50 -20.80
C LYS A 288 -13.18 5.82 -21.44
N ILE A 289 -11.88 6.00 -21.61
CA ILE A 289 -11.30 7.19 -22.23
C ILE A 289 -11.70 7.26 -23.72
N LYS A 290 -12.38 8.34 -24.09
CA LYS A 290 -12.69 8.73 -25.46
C LYS A 290 -12.46 10.22 -25.60
N LEU A 291 -11.32 10.61 -26.16
CA LEU A 291 -10.95 12.02 -26.30
C LEU A 291 -11.30 12.54 -27.69
N LEU A 292 -12.04 13.64 -27.73
CA LEU A 292 -12.19 14.45 -28.94
C LEU A 292 -10.90 15.25 -29.18
N GLU A 293 -10.71 15.77 -30.40
CA GLU A 293 -9.55 16.63 -30.70
C GLU A 293 -9.51 17.88 -29.79
N SER A 294 -10.68 18.42 -29.41
CA SER A 294 -10.78 19.51 -28.44
C SER A 294 -10.23 19.14 -27.06
N ASP A 295 -10.43 17.90 -26.61
CA ASP A 295 -9.93 17.41 -25.32
C ASP A 295 -8.41 17.26 -25.36
N LYS A 296 -7.88 16.74 -26.48
CA LYS A 296 -6.44 16.63 -26.71
C LYS A 296 -5.75 17.99 -26.77
N GLU A 297 -6.36 18.98 -27.42
CA GLU A 297 -5.88 20.36 -27.42
C GLU A 297 -5.89 20.96 -26.01
N LYS A 298 -6.93 20.69 -25.22
CA LYS A 298 -7.04 21.14 -23.83
C LYS A 298 -5.94 20.52 -22.96
N LEU A 299 -5.73 19.21 -23.05
CA LEU A 299 -4.62 18.51 -22.37
C LEU A 299 -3.27 19.05 -22.80
N HIS A 300 -3.08 19.31 -24.11
CA HIS A 300 -1.85 19.93 -24.61
C HIS A 300 -1.61 21.28 -23.96
N LYS A 301 -2.61 22.18 -23.94
CA LYS A 301 -2.48 23.49 -23.29
C LYS A 301 -2.12 23.34 -21.81
N ILE A 302 -2.80 22.46 -21.07
CA ILE A 302 -2.50 22.19 -19.65
C ILE A 302 -1.05 21.75 -19.47
N ILE A 303 -0.57 20.79 -20.26
CA ILE A 303 0.80 20.28 -20.17
C ILE A 303 1.82 21.41 -20.34
N PHE A 304 1.59 22.37 -21.24
CA PHE A 304 2.54 23.45 -21.51
C PHE A 304 2.35 24.70 -20.63
N SER A 305 1.19 24.87 -19.98
CA SER A 305 0.90 26.05 -19.14
C SER A 305 0.95 25.76 -17.63
N TRP A 306 0.88 24.49 -17.21
CA TRP A 306 0.96 24.12 -15.80
C TRP A 306 2.43 24.10 -15.37
N PHE A 307 2.82 24.99 -14.45
CA PHE A 307 4.17 25.06 -13.86
C PHE A 307 4.10 24.79 -12.36
N HIS A 308 4.04 23.51 -12.00
CA HIS A 308 3.99 23.07 -10.62
C HIS A 308 4.82 21.79 -10.45
N PRO A 309 5.51 21.56 -9.32
CA PRO A 309 6.28 20.33 -9.12
C PRO A 309 5.47 19.05 -9.28
N LEU A 310 4.18 19.04 -8.93
CA LEU A 310 3.27 17.89 -9.15
C LEU A 310 3.17 17.51 -10.64
N LYS A 311 3.26 18.48 -11.57
CA LYS A 311 3.26 18.17 -13.00
C LYS A 311 4.43 17.28 -13.38
N ASN A 312 5.60 17.43 -12.74
CA ASN A 312 6.78 16.64 -13.11
C ASN A 312 6.55 15.14 -12.91
N GLU A 313 5.79 14.79 -11.86
CA GLU A 313 5.32 13.43 -11.60
C GLU A 313 4.23 13.02 -12.61
N TRP A 314 3.29 13.91 -12.92
CA TRP A 314 2.13 13.59 -13.76
C TRP A 314 2.39 13.68 -15.27
N TYR A 315 3.50 14.29 -15.69
CA TYR A 315 3.79 14.59 -17.09
C TYR A 315 3.75 13.36 -18.01
N PRO A 316 4.37 12.21 -17.68
CA PRO A 316 4.31 11.02 -18.51
C PRO A 316 2.87 10.53 -18.73
N TYR A 317 2.06 10.56 -17.67
CA TYR A 317 0.67 10.10 -17.70
C TYR A 317 -0.23 11.06 -18.47
N LEU A 318 -0.06 12.37 -18.30
CA LEU A 318 -0.78 13.38 -19.08
C LEU A 318 -0.42 13.30 -20.57
N HIS A 319 0.85 13.06 -20.87
CA HIS A 319 1.31 12.86 -22.24
C HIS A 319 0.71 11.59 -22.86
N ASN A 320 0.66 10.48 -22.11
CA ASN A 320 0.00 9.25 -22.56
C ASN A 320 -1.51 9.46 -22.74
N LEU A 321 -2.17 10.12 -21.79
CA LEU A 321 -3.60 10.43 -21.83
C LEU A 321 -3.95 11.28 -23.06
N LYS A 322 -3.17 12.31 -23.38
CA LYS A 322 -3.36 13.13 -24.59
C LYS A 322 -3.33 12.29 -25.88
N ASN A 323 -2.49 11.26 -25.91
CA ASN A 323 -2.32 10.38 -27.07
C ASN A 323 -3.11 9.07 -26.93
N TRP A 324 -4.11 9.03 -26.04
CA TRP A 324 -4.89 7.83 -25.78
C TRP A 324 -5.79 7.49 -26.98
N GLY A 325 -5.64 6.27 -27.50
CA GLY A 325 -6.27 5.80 -28.73
C GLY A 325 -5.63 4.50 -29.19
#